data_AF-A0A836SPR8-F1
#
_entry.id   AF-A0A836SPR8-F1
#
_cell.length_a   1.000
_cell.length_b   1.000
_cell.length_c   1.000
_cell.angle_alpha   90.00
_cell.angle_beta   90.00
_cell.angle_gamma   90.00
#
_symmetry.space_group_name_H-M   'P 1'
#
loop_
_entity.id
_entity.type
_entity.pdbx_description
1 polymer ?
#
loop_
_entity_poly.entity_id
_entity_poly.type
_entity_poly.pdbx_seq_one_letter_code
_entity_poly.pdbx_strand_id
1 'polypeptide(L)'
;MNWSYNGESWTGVDVGNLNNGDRTPVVFNIASSCGNITNSDCLSEIWLEKYPGGAVASWAASDPTYTIPNTGLDRALFWTLCDTLSHGTSYQPPIWDIGWIAVFADFYMVAMGGAGATTNYKMYLWLGDPALEPWRGQPINPTVDYPAGIPPGPQNFTITVNNESNQPIEGALVCVYKDPEVYEYGYTDVSGEVTFYINPDYGTMLVTASSCNILPFEGTCMVVPGVAEEEERRVANLRLRSNIVKDKIVLYYSLPRGEEWEVTLYDVSGREVLCQKFRSDGFGEVVVDIKTFSSGIYFVLLQDGHSRSKHPVLVIR
;
A
#
# COMPACT_ATOMS: atom_id res chain seq x y z
N MET A 1 27.27 -16.78 32.23
CA MET A 1 25.81 -16.53 32.13
C MET A 1 25.29 -17.51 31.10
N ASN A 2 24.48 -18.48 31.52
CA ASN A 2 23.82 -19.37 30.56
C ASN A 2 22.67 -18.58 29.95
N TRP A 3 22.80 -18.27 28.66
CA TRP A 3 21.80 -17.56 27.85
C TRP A 3 20.55 -18.42 27.59
N SER A 4 20.63 -19.72 27.90
CA SER A 4 19.52 -20.66 27.90
C SER A 4 19.19 -21.05 29.34
N TYR A 5 18.01 -20.62 29.84
CA TYR A 5 17.56 -20.87 31.21
C TYR A 5 17.47 -22.37 31.53
N ASN A 6 17.14 -23.19 30.53
CA ASN A 6 16.99 -24.64 30.65
C ASN A 6 18.11 -25.45 29.98
N GLY A 7 19.13 -24.80 29.40
CA GLY A 7 20.13 -25.49 28.59
C GLY A 7 19.54 -26.12 27.31
N GLU A 8 18.39 -25.60 26.87
CA GLU A 8 17.75 -25.98 25.61
C GLU A 8 18.69 -25.72 24.44
N SER A 9 18.79 -26.73 23.58
CA SER A 9 19.46 -26.64 22.27
C SER A 9 18.36 -26.67 21.22
N TRP A 10 18.29 -25.62 20.42
CA TRP A 10 17.39 -25.54 19.27
C TRP A 10 18.23 -25.46 18.00
N THR A 11 17.94 -26.34 17.05
CA THR A 11 18.76 -26.59 15.86
C THR A 11 17.90 -26.76 14.61
N GLY A 12 18.53 -26.93 13.46
CA GLY A 12 17.82 -27.26 12.22
C GLY A 12 17.02 -28.57 12.30
N VAL A 13 17.42 -29.52 13.16
CA VAL A 13 16.65 -30.76 13.38
C VAL A 13 15.30 -30.46 14.01
N ASP A 14 15.25 -29.52 14.95
CA ASP A 14 14.01 -29.13 15.62
C ASP A 14 13.06 -28.41 14.66
N VAL A 15 13.61 -27.54 13.79
CA VAL A 15 12.85 -26.92 12.67
C VAL A 15 12.32 -28.00 11.71
N GLY A 16 13.13 -29.01 11.39
CA GLY A 16 12.75 -30.16 10.58
C GLY A 16 11.59 -31.00 11.15
N ASN A 17 11.40 -30.97 12.46
CA ASN A 17 10.32 -31.69 13.15
C ASN A 17 9.04 -30.85 13.36
N LEU A 18 9.04 -29.57 12.95
CA LEU A 18 7.85 -28.73 13.06
C LEU A 18 6.72 -29.24 12.16
N ASN A 19 5.51 -29.16 12.69
CA ASN A 19 4.26 -29.51 12.02
C ASN A 19 3.28 -28.33 11.98
N ASN A 20 3.81 -27.12 11.76
CA ASN A 20 3.04 -25.87 11.81
C ASN A 20 2.19 -25.61 10.55
N GLY A 21 2.38 -26.35 9.45
CA GLY A 21 1.57 -26.23 8.23
C GLY A 21 1.54 -24.78 7.72
N ASP A 22 0.36 -24.23 7.50
CA ASP A 22 0.19 -22.85 7.01
C ASP A 22 0.38 -21.77 8.10
N ARG A 23 0.75 -22.16 9.33
CA ARG A 23 1.05 -21.22 10.44
C ARG A 23 2.53 -20.87 10.42
N THR A 24 2.94 -20.10 9.44
CA THR A 24 4.33 -19.74 9.16
C THR A 24 4.68 -18.37 9.77
N PRO A 25 5.42 -18.31 10.89
CA PRO A 25 5.76 -17.04 11.54
C PRO A 25 6.90 -16.31 10.80
N VAL A 26 7.14 -15.08 11.23
CA VAL A 26 8.43 -14.39 11.03
C VAL A 26 9.36 -14.78 12.18
N VAL A 27 10.60 -15.19 11.87
CA VAL A 27 11.56 -15.66 12.89
C VAL A 27 12.78 -14.74 12.98
N PHE A 28 13.06 -14.24 14.19
CA PHE A 28 14.24 -13.44 14.49
C PHE A 28 15.29 -14.28 15.23
N ASN A 29 16.33 -14.71 14.54
CA ASN A 29 17.47 -15.41 15.11
C ASN A 29 18.55 -14.39 15.55
N ILE A 30 18.29 -13.68 16.65
CA ILE A 30 19.19 -12.65 17.22
C ILE A 30 20.35 -13.31 17.96
N ALA A 31 21.19 -13.99 17.20
CA ALA A 31 22.29 -14.82 17.67
C ALA A 31 23.44 -14.84 16.65
N SER A 32 24.55 -15.45 17.04
CA SER A 32 25.74 -15.57 16.19
C SER A 32 25.54 -16.60 15.08
N SER A 33 25.93 -16.24 13.86
CA SER A 33 26.11 -17.17 12.72
C SER A 33 24.89 -18.00 12.29
N CYS A 34 23.67 -17.68 12.76
CA CYS A 34 22.45 -18.36 12.33
C CYS A 34 22.08 -18.12 10.86
N GLY A 35 22.63 -17.07 10.24
CA GLY A 35 22.41 -16.64 8.86
C GLY A 35 23.64 -16.74 7.99
N ASN A 36 24.58 -17.65 8.32
CA ASN A 36 25.78 -17.81 7.51
C ASN A 36 25.49 -18.61 6.23
N ILE A 37 24.93 -17.91 5.23
CA ILE A 37 24.57 -18.45 3.90
C ILE A 37 25.78 -18.91 3.06
N THR A 38 27.00 -18.77 3.56
CA THR A 38 28.22 -19.25 2.86
C THR A 38 28.60 -20.67 3.24
N ASN A 39 28.02 -21.21 4.32
CA ASN A 39 28.14 -22.61 4.71
C ASN A 39 26.93 -23.42 4.17
N SER A 40 26.95 -24.74 4.30
CA SER A 40 25.75 -25.56 4.07
C SER A 40 24.57 -25.10 4.95
N ASP A 41 23.33 -25.30 4.48
CA ASP A 41 22.05 -24.77 5.02
C ASP A 41 22.16 -24.17 6.42
N CYS A 42 22.26 -22.85 6.48
CA CYS A 42 22.24 -22.15 7.75
C CYS A 42 20.84 -22.21 8.39
N LEU A 43 20.73 -21.91 9.69
CA LEU A 43 19.46 -22.00 10.40
C LEU A 43 18.35 -21.15 9.74
N SER A 44 18.72 -19.98 9.22
CA SER A 44 17.80 -19.08 8.49
C SER A 44 17.28 -19.70 7.19
N GLU A 45 18.10 -20.44 6.45
CA GLU A 45 17.70 -21.16 5.23
C GLU A 45 16.80 -22.34 5.58
N ILE A 46 17.16 -23.12 6.60
CA ILE A 46 16.35 -24.26 7.08
C ILE A 46 14.92 -23.83 7.44
N TRP A 47 14.76 -22.63 8.04
CA TRP A 47 13.43 -22.07 8.33
C TRP A 47 12.59 -21.81 7.08
N LEU A 48 13.19 -21.34 5.99
CA LEU A 48 12.48 -21.05 4.74
C LEU A 48 12.27 -22.28 3.86
N GLU A 49 13.19 -23.24 3.90
CA GLU A 49 13.10 -24.47 3.10
C GLU A 49 12.16 -25.51 3.71
N LYS A 50 11.88 -25.40 5.01
CA LYS A 50 10.99 -26.35 5.69
C LYS A 50 9.61 -26.34 5.07
N TYR A 51 9.22 -27.47 4.47
CA TYR A 51 7.87 -27.70 3.96
C TYR A 51 7.35 -29.10 4.38
N PRO A 52 6.06 -29.23 4.76
CA PRO A 52 5.13 -28.14 5.11
C PRO A 52 5.58 -27.44 6.40
N GLY A 53 5.20 -26.17 6.60
CA GLY A 53 5.58 -25.41 7.80
C GLY A 53 6.72 -24.44 7.56
N GLY A 54 7.60 -24.31 8.56
CA GLY A 54 8.73 -23.38 8.50
C GLY A 54 8.33 -21.96 8.89
N ALA A 55 8.92 -20.97 8.23
CA ALA A 55 8.69 -19.54 8.43
C ALA A 55 8.45 -18.83 7.09
N VAL A 56 7.70 -17.73 7.09
CA VAL A 56 7.56 -16.87 5.90
C VAL A 56 8.78 -15.97 5.69
N ALA A 57 9.51 -15.70 6.76
CA ALA A 57 10.73 -14.91 6.73
C ALA A 57 11.62 -15.24 7.94
N SER A 58 12.92 -15.07 7.77
CA SER A 58 13.89 -15.25 8.84
C SER A 58 15.00 -14.20 8.79
N TRP A 59 15.31 -13.64 9.95
CA TRP A 59 16.41 -12.69 10.12
C TRP A 59 17.50 -13.30 10.99
N ALA A 60 18.73 -13.34 10.50
CA ALA A 60 19.85 -13.91 11.23
C ALA A 60 21.19 -13.23 10.88
N ALA A 61 22.17 -13.33 11.78
CA ALA A 61 23.52 -12.84 11.51
C ALA A 61 24.39 -13.89 10.81
N SER A 62 25.19 -13.46 9.83
CA SER A 62 26.16 -14.30 9.11
C SER A 62 27.37 -14.71 9.97
N ASP A 63 27.71 -13.91 10.98
CA ASP A 63 28.96 -14.02 11.73
C ASP A 63 28.73 -13.97 13.25
N PRO A 64 29.77 -14.22 14.06
CA PRO A 64 29.71 -14.01 15.50
C PRO A 64 29.36 -12.57 15.86
N THR A 65 28.28 -12.40 16.61
CA THR A 65 27.71 -11.10 16.99
C THR A 65 28.07 -10.70 18.43
N TYR A 66 28.05 -9.39 18.69
CA TYR A 66 28.19 -8.84 20.05
C TYR A 66 26.84 -8.75 20.77
N THR A 67 26.84 -9.02 22.08
CA THR A 67 25.61 -9.04 22.90
C THR A 67 24.94 -7.68 23.03
N ILE A 68 25.71 -6.60 23.30
CA ILE A 68 25.12 -5.27 23.56
C ILE A 68 24.38 -4.73 22.31
N PRO A 69 24.94 -4.79 21.09
CA PRO A 69 24.18 -4.41 19.90
C PRO A 69 22.98 -5.32 19.63
N ASN A 70 23.07 -6.64 19.85
CA ASN A 70 21.93 -7.55 19.75
C ASN A 70 20.79 -7.13 20.67
N THR A 71 21.07 -6.72 21.91
CA THR A 71 20.05 -6.18 22.82
C THR A 71 19.40 -4.90 22.29
N GLY A 72 20.16 -4.05 21.59
CA GLY A 72 19.63 -2.85 20.93
C GLY A 72 18.67 -3.22 19.79
N LEU A 73 19.09 -4.15 18.91
CA LEU A 73 18.29 -4.65 17.80
C LEU A 73 16.98 -5.28 18.30
N ASP A 74 17.06 -6.18 19.28
CA ASP A 74 15.91 -6.90 19.84
C ASP A 74 14.87 -5.95 20.47
N ARG A 75 15.33 -4.90 21.18
CA ARG A 75 14.45 -3.86 21.71
C ARG A 75 13.71 -3.11 20.61
N ALA A 76 14.38 -2.79 19.51
CA ALA A 76 13.77 -2.08 18.39
C ALA A 76 12.78 -2.94 17.60
N LEU A 77 13.07 -4.23 17.44
CA LEU A 77 12.14 -5.21 16.88
C LEU A 77 10.88 -5.30 17.74
N PHE A 78 11.02 -5.46 19.05
CA PHE A 78 9.87 -5.51 19.96
C PHE A 78 8.99 -4.27 19.84
N TRP A 79 9.60 -3.08 19.81
CA TRP A 79 8.84 -1.85 19.64
C TRP A 79 8.09 -1.79 18.32
N THR A 80 8.74 -2.03 17.19
CA THR A 80 8.11 -1.88 15.86
C THR A 80 7.11 -2.97 15.51
N LEU A 81 7.22 -4.14 16.15
CA LEU A 81 6.23 -5.22 16.02
C LEU A 81 5.01 -4.98 16.91
N CYS A 82 5.19 -4.39 18.10
CA CYS A 82 4.11 -4.19 19.07
C CYS A 82 3.48 -2.79 19.03
N ASP A 83 4.18 -1.79 18.49
CA ASP A 83 3.74 -0.39 18.43
C ASP A 83 4.25 0.27 17.14
N THR A 84 3.36 0.47 16.17
CA THR A 84 3.73 0.99 14.85
C THR A 84 3.63 2.50 14.74
N LEU A 85 2.95 3.16 15.67
CA LEU A 85 2.60 4.58 15.59
C LEU A 85 3.22 5.40 16.74
N SER A 86 3.60 4.74 17.83
CA SER A 86 4.10 5.38 19.06
C SER A 86 5.19 4.57 19.75
N HIS A 87 6.17 4.08 18.98
CA HIS A 87 7.24 3.20 19.46
C HIS A 87 8.29 3.85 20.40
N GLY A 88 7.91 4.89 21.16
CA GLY A 88 8.69 5.45 22.26
C GLY A 88 9.97 6.20 21.88
N THR A 89 10.19 6.48 20.59
CA THR A 89 11.34 7.24 20.09
C THR A 89 10.93 8.57 19.45
N SER A 90 11.88 9.44 19.11
CA SER A 90 11.58 10.69 18.40
C SER A 90 11.26 10.49 16.90
N TYR A 91 11.53 9.31 16.36
CA TYR A 91 11.11 8.88 15.03
C TYR A 91 9.80 8.11 15.22
N GLN A 92 8.75 8.43 14.46
CA GLN A 92 7.42 7.83 14.62
C GLN A 92 6.67 7.67 13.27
N PRO A 93 7.32 7.36 12.13
CA PRO A 93 6.53 6.98 10.97
C PRO A 93 5.79 5.67 11.27
N PRO A 94 4.63 5.46 10.64
CA PRO A 94 4.02 4.14 10.67
C PRO A 94 4.98 3.11 10.04
N ILE A 95 5.30 2.07 10.79
CA ILE A 95 6.18 0.98 10.34
C ILE A 95 5.29 -0.25 10.11
N TRP A 96 5.02 -0.58 8.84
CA TRP A 96 4.07 -1.62 8.49
C TRP A 96 4.74 -2.90 8.04
N ASP A 97 5.58 -2.84 7.00
CA ASP A 97 6.30 -3.99 6.46
C ASP A 97 7.61 -4.29 7.18
N ILE A 98 8.12 -5.49 6.96
CA ILE A 98 9.33 -5.94 7.65
C ILE A 98 10.59 -5.23 7.15
N GLY A 99 10.59 -4.71 5.93
CA GLY A 99 11.67 -3.86 5.43
C GLY A 99 11.86 -2.61 6.30
N TRP A 100 10.77 -1.89 6.60
CA TRP A 100 10.83 -0.73 7.49
C TRP A 100 11.16 -1.10 8.94
N ILE A 101 10.64 -2.24 9.43
CA ILE A 101 11.02 -2.79 10.73
C ILE A 101 12.54 -2.98 10.78
N ALA A 102 13.11 -3.57 9.72
CA ALA A 102 14.53 -3.87 9.67
C ALA A 102 15.38 -2.61 9.65
N VAL A 103 15.03 -1.64 8.80
CA VAL A 103 15.71 -0.35 8.73
C VAL A 103 15.69 0.37 10.07
N PHE A 104 14.54 0.39 10.76
CA PHE A 104 14.45 1.02 12.07
C PHE A 104 15.30 0.29 13.12
N ALA A 105 15.23 -1.04 13.15
CA ALA A 105 15.95 -1.83 14.12
C ALA A 105 17.48 -1.74 13.93
N ASP A 106 17.94 -1.69 12.68
CA ASP A 106 19.33 -1.44 12.33
C ASP A 106 19.79 -0.03 12.72
N PHE A 107 19.00 1.00 12.39
CA PHE A 107 19.28 2.38 12.80
C PHE A 107 19.44 2.45 14.32
N TYR A 108 18.50 1.86 15.05
CA TYR A 108 18.51 1.87 16.50
C TYR A 108 19.69 1.11 17.08
N MET A 109 20.02 -0.07 16.54
CA MET A 109 21.20 -0.84 16.93
C MET A 109 22.46 -0.01 16.72
N VAL A 110 22.64 0.63 15.57
CA VAL A 110 23.83 1.46 15.30
C VAL A 110 23.92 2.67 16.23
N ALA A 111 22.78 3.32 16.51
CA ALA A 111 22.74 4.51 17.36
C ALA A 111 22.94 4.19 18.86
N MET A 112 22.40 3.07 19.33
CA MET A 112 22.26 2.78 20.77
C MET A 112 22.97 1.50 21.23
N GLY A 113 23.46 0.67 20.31
CA GLY A 113 24.08 -0.62 20.56
C GLY A 113 25.55 -0.57 21.01
N GLY A 114 26.14 0.62 21.07
CA GLY A 114 27.50 0.82 21.57
C GLY A 114 28.59 0.20 20.67
N ALA A 115 29.70 -0.21 21.30
CA ALA A 115 30.83 -0.78 20.57
C ALA A 115 30.45 -2.09 19.85
N GLY A 116 30.84 -2.21 18.58
CA GLY A 116 30.50 -3.37 17.75
C GLY A 116 29.14 -3.28 17.04
N ALA A 117 28.35 -2.21 17.26
CA ALA A 117 27.04 -2.08 16.62
C ALA A 117 27.10 -1.99 15.09
N THR A 118 28.01 -1.17 14.55
CA THR A 118 28.24 -1.11 13.10
C THR A 118 28.76 -2.44 12.55
N THR A 119 29.43 -3.25 13.37
CA THR A 119 29.88 -4.59 12.99
C THR A 119 28.70 -5.54 12.90
N ASN A 120 27.86 -5.64 13.95
CA ASN A 120 26.65 -6.47 13.92
C ASN A 120 25.71 -6.08 12.78
N TYR A 121 25.48 -4.79 12.56
CA TYR A 121 24.66 -4.26 11.45
C TYR A 121 25.03 -4.89 10.10
N LYS A 122 26.33 -5.00 9.81
CA LYS A 122 26.82 -5.56 8.54
C LYS A 122 26.65 -7.07 8.41
N MET A 123 26.33 -7.76 9.50
CA MET A 123 26.22 -9.22 9.56
C MET A 123 24.78 -9.69 9.45
N TYR A 124 23.81 -8.85 9.80
CA TYR A 124 22.40 -9.23 9.86
C TYR A 124 21.79 -9.26 8.45
N LEU A 125 21.23 -10.41 8.08
CA LEU A 125 20.66 -10.69 6.76
C LEU A 125 19.20 -11.09 6.88
N TRP A 126 18.38 -10.51 6.02
CA TRP A 126 16.97 -10.84 5.88
C TRP A 126 16.78 -11.86 4.75
N LEU A 127 16.17 -13.01 5.06
CA LEU A 127 15.69 -13.96 4.08
C LEU A 127 14.15 -13.97 4.10
N GLY A 128 13.53 -13.65 2.97
CA GLY A 128 12.08 -13.50 2.83
C GLY A 128 11.72 -12.25 2.02
N ASP A 129 10.42 -11.98 1.89
CA ASP A 129 9.93 -10.78 1.20
C ASP A 129 10.03 -9.55 2.13
N PRO A 130 10.83 -8.51 1.79
CA PRO A 130 10.90 -7.30 2.59
C PRO A 130 9.60 -6.47 2.54
N ALA A 131 8.74 -6.66 1.54
CA ALA A 131 7.45 -5.98 1.44
C ALA A 131 6.34 -6.69 2.24
N LEU A 132 6.64 -7.81 2.90
CA LEU A 132 5.68 -8.51 3.74
C LEU A 132 5.22 -7.62 4.90
N GLU A 133 3.91 -7.47 5.05
CA GLU A 133 3.30 -6.86 6.23
C GLU A 133 2.91 -7.95 7.23
N PRO A 134 3.57 -8.07 8.39
CA PRO A 134 3.21 -9.07 9.40
C PRO A 134 1.89 -8.68 10.07
N TRP A 135 1.00 -9.65 10.25
CA TRP A 135 -0.20 -9.46 11.05
C TRP A 135 0.17 -9.24 12.53
N ARG A 136 -0.47 -8.25 13.14
CA ARG A 136 -0.26 -7.85 14.53
C ARG A 136 -1.53 -8.15 15.31
N GLY A 137 -1.57 -9.34 15.89
CA GLY A 137 -2.78 -9.89 16.48
C GLY A 137 -3.65 -10.59 15.44
N GLN A 138 -4.95 -10.66 15.70
CA GLN A 138 -5.89 -11.27 14.77
C GLN A 138 -6.19 -10.28 13.64
N PRO A 139 -5.95 -10.64 12.36
CA PRO A 139 -6.29 -9.77 11.25
C PRO A 139 -7.81 -9.64 11.11
N ILE A 140 -8.26 -8.47 10.67
CA ILE A 140 -9.66 -8.18 10.41
C ILE A 140 -10.10 -8.90 9.13
N ASN A 141 -11.29 -9.48 9.12
CA ASN A 141 -11.87 -10.05 7.91
C ASN A 141 -12.65 -8.95 7.16
N PRO A 142 -12.22 -8.52 5.96
CA PRO A 142 -12.91 -7.46 5.25
C PRO A 142 -14.16 -7.98 4.53
N THR A 143 -15.16 -7.11 4.40
CA THR A 143 -16.26 -7.26 3.45
C THR A 143 -16.06 -6.23 2.34
N VAL A 144 -15.92 -6.69 1.10
CA VAL A 144 -15.66 -5.85 -0.06
C VAL A 144 -16.86 -5.90 -0.99
N ASP A 145 -17.50 -4.75 -1.22
CA ASP A 145 -18.68 -4.59 -2.07
C ASP A 145 -18.30 -3.88 -3.37
N TYR A 146 -18.76 -4.43 -4.48
CA TYR A 146 -18.55 -3.90 -5.84
C TYR A 146 -19.52 -4.60 -6.82
N PRO A 147 -19.78 -4.01 -8.00
CA PRO A 147 -20.63 -4.64 -9.00
C PRO A 147 -20.08 -6.02 -9.43
N ALA A 148 -20.85 -7.10 -9.19
CA ALA A 148 -20.46 -8.46 -9.58
C ALA A 148 -20.37 -8.65 -11.11
N GLY A 149 -21.07 -7.80 -11.88
CA GLY A 149 -20.92 -7.72 -13.32
C GLY A 149 -21.19 -6.33 -13.89
N ILE A 150 -20.53 -6.01 -14.99
CA ILE A 150 -20.56 -4.70 -15.64
C ILE A 150 -20.59 -4.84 -17.17
N PRO A 151 -21.17 -3.89 -17.92
CA PRO A 151 -21.05 -3.85 -19.37
C PRO A 151 -19.60 -3.59 -19.82
N PRO A 152 -19.20 -3.99 -21.04
CA PRO A 152 -17.94 -3.53 -21.61
C PRO A 152 -17.99 -2.03 -21.91
N GLY A 153 -16.83 -1.39 -21.96
CA GLY A 153 -16.67 0.02 -22.28
C GLY A 153 -16.35 0.91 -21.08
N PRO A 154 -16.19 2.23 -21.34
CA PRO A 154 -15.75 3.18 -20.33
C PRO A 154 -16.79 3.42 -19.25
N GLN A 155 -16.42 3.25 -17.98
CA GLN A 155 -17.30 3.47 -16.83
C GLN A 155 -16.53 3.71 -15.52
N ASN A 156 -17.23 4.22 -14.51
CA ASN A 156 -16.73 4.22 -13.15
C ASN A 156 -16.99 2.86 -12.50
N PHE A 157 -16.06 2.42 -11.67
CA PHE A 157 -16.14 1.19 -10.90
C PHE A 157 -15.76 1.52 -9.46
N THR A 158 -16.77 1.54 -8.60
CA THR A 158 -16.64 1.88 -7.18
C THR A 158 -16.56 0.60 -6.37
N ILE A 159 -15.61 0.57 -5.43
CA ILE A 159 -15.44 -0.51 -4.46
C ILE A 159 -15.53 0.10 -3.07
N THR A 160 -16.28 -0.56 -2.19
CA THR A 160 -16.39 -0.22 -0.78
C THR A 160 -15.79 -1.33 0.07
N VAL A 161 -14.88 -0.98 0.97
CA VAL A 161 -14.20 -1.90 1.89
C VAL A 161 -14.63 -1.60 3.32
N ASN A 162 -15.30 -2.56 3.94
CA ASN A 162 -15.73 -2.49 5.34
C ASN A 162 -15.11 -3.65 6.14
N ASN A 163 -15.11 -3.52 7.46
CA ASN A 163 -14.83 -4.65 8.35
C ASN A 163 -16.08 -5.52 8.56
N GLU A 164 -15.91 -6.65 9.23
CA GLU A 164 -16.99 -7.57 9.64
C GLU A 164 -18.14 -6.94 10.45
N SER A 165 -17.97 -5.72 10.99
CA SER A 165 -19.01 -4.95 11.68
C SER A 165 -19.63 -3.85 10.81
N ASN A 166 -19.42 -3.89 9.49
CA ASN A 166 -19.85 -2.89 8.50
C ASN A 166 -19.33 -1.47 8.77
N GLN A 167 -18.14 -1.35 9.36
CA GLN A 167 -17.46 -0.06 9.51
C GLN A 167 -16.48 0.15 8.36
N PRO A 168 -16.39 1.36 7.78
CA PRO A 168 -15.50 1.64 6.67
C PRO A 168 -14.04 1.48 7.07
N ILE A 169 -13.25 0.88 6.19
CA ILE A 169 -11.80 0.76 6.31
C ILE A 169 -11.17 1.82 5.42
N GLU A 170 -10.67 2.90 6.03
CA GLU A 170 -9.88 3.93 5.34
C GLU A 170 -8.45 3.42 5.05
N GLY A 171 -7.90 3.80 3.88
CA GLY A 171 -6.52 3.49 3.53
C GLY A 171 -6.28 2.04 3.10
N ALA A 172 -7.31 1.28 2.75
CA ALA A 172 -7.14 -0.02 2.12
C ALA A 172 -6.69 0.15 0.66
N LEU A 173 -5.61 -0.54 0.28
CA LEU A 173 -5.14 -0.60 -1.09
C LEU A 173 -6.02 -1.56 -1.88
N VAL A 174 -6.75 -1.02 -2.85
CA VAL A 174 -7.57 -1.78 -3.79
C VAL A 174 -6.89 -1.77 -5.16
N CYS A 175 -6.89 -2.92 -5.83
CA CYS A 175 -6.43 -3.08 -7.20
C CYS A 175 -7.51 -3.76 -8.03
N VAL A 176 -7.69 -3.26 -9.25
CA VAL A 176 -8.56 -3.83 -10.26
C VAL A 176 -7.71 -4.16 -11.48
N TYR A 177 -7.73 -5.42 -11.88
CA TYR A 177 -6.81 -5.93 -12.90
C TYR A 177 -7.50 -6.83 -13.92
N LYS A 178 -7.27 -6.55 -15.20
CA LYS A 178 -7.60 -7.42 -16.33
C LYS A 178 -6.59 -7.14 -17.45
N ASP A 179 -5.69 -8.08 -17.70
CA ASP A 179 -4.74 -7.94 -18.80
C ASP A 179 -5.46 -7.95 -20.16
N PRO A 180 -5.08 -7.08 -21.12
CA PRO A 180 -4.15 -5.95 -21.02
C PRO A 180 -4.84 -4.59 -20.78
N GLU A 181 -6.14 -4.60 -20.46
CA GLU A 181 -7.05 -3.46 -20.60
C GLU A 181 -7.20 -2.62 -19.32
N VAL A 182 -7.12 -3.25 -18.15
CA VAL A 182 -7.38 -2.62 -16.85
C VAL A 182 -6.25 -2.94 -15.89
N TYR A 183 -5.62 -1.89 -15.37
CA TYR A 183 -4.72 -1.97 -14.23
C TYR A 183 -4.81 -0.66 -13.45
N GLU A 184 -5.76 -0.63 -12.51
CA GLU A 184 -6.04 0.54 -11.68
C GLU A 184 -5.87 0.17 -10.21
N TYR A 185 -5.28 1.05 -9.42
CA TYR A 185 -5.12 0.85 -7.98
C TYR A 185 -5.21 2.17 -7.24
N GLY A 186 -5.62 2.11 -5.98
CA GLY A 186 -5.84 3.28 -5.14
C GLY A 186 -6.21 2.91 -3.72
N TYR A 187 -6.26 3.92 -2.87
CA TYR A 187 -6.60 3.75 -1.46
C TYR A 187 -8.03 4.19 -1.20
N THR A 188 -8.73 3.46 -0.34
CA THR A 188 -10.05 3.87 0.14
C THR A 188 -9.97 5.14 0.97
N ASP A 189 -11.00 5.98 0.85
CA ASP A 189 -11.14 7.19 1.65
C ASP A 189 -11.76 6.91 3.04
N VAL A 190 -12.11 7.97 3.78
CA VAL A 190 -12.75 7.90 5.11
C VAL A 190 -14.09 7.15 5.12
N SER A 191 -14.73 7.00 3.97
CA SER A 191 -15.98 6.26 3.79
C SER A 191 -15.73 4.80 3.41
N GLY A 192 -14.46 4.39 3.34
CA GLY A 192 -14.07 3.05 2.89
C GLY A 192 -14.21 2.87 1.39
N GLU A 193 -14.34 3.95 0.62
CA GLU A 193 -14.65 3.87 -0.82
C GLU A 193 -13.45 4.27 -1.68
N VAL A 194 -13.32 3.60 -2.82
CA VAL A 194 -12.43 4.00 -3.91
C VAL A 194 -13.13 3.81 -5.24
N THR A 195 -13.00 4.79 -6.14
CA THR A 195 -13.62 4.73 -7.47
C THR A 195 -12.56 4.82 -8.54
N PHE A 196 -12.51 3.79 -9.39
CA PHE A 196 -11.67 3.75 -10.57
C PHE A 196 -12.47 4.08 -11.82
N TYR A 197 -11.78 4.57 -12.85
CA TYR A 197 -12.36 4.73 -14.17
C TYR A 197 -11.71 3.69 -15.08
N ILE A 198 -12.52 2.76 -15.57
CA ILE A 198 -12.06 1.58 -16.29
C ILE A 198 -12.70 1.52 -17.68
N ASN A 199 -12.07 0.82 -18.61
CA ASN A 199 -12.61 0.58 -19.94
C ASN A 199 -12.39 -0.88 -20.36
N PRO A 200 -13.03 -1.86 -19.69
CA PRO A 200 -12.83 -3.27 -19.99
C PRO A 200 -13.63 -3.72 -21.23
N ASP A 201 -13.09 -4.69 -21.96
CA ASP A 201 -13.84 -5.56 -22.87
C ASP A 201 -14.40 -6.78 -22.12
N TYR A 202 -15.14 -7.64 -22.81
CA TYR A 202 -15.68 -8.89 -22.26
C TYR A 202 -14.63 -9.75 -21.54
N GLY A 203 -15.08 -10.45 -20.49
CA GLY A 203 -14.24 -11.40 -19.73
C GLY A 203 -14.29 -11.17 -18.23
N THR A 204 -13.31 -11.71 -17.51
CA THR A 204 -13.24 -11.62 -16.05
C THR A 204 -12.18 -10.60 -15.65
N MET A 205 -12.54 -9.73 -14.71
CA MET A 205 -11.65 -8.78 -14.06
C MET A 205 -11.42 -9.22 -12.61
N LEU A 206 -10.18 -9.10 -12.13
CA LEU A 206 -9.79 -9.39 -10.76
C LEU A 206 -9.90 -8.13 -9.91
N VAL A 207 -10.39 -8.30 -8.68
CA VAL A 207 -10.47 -7.25 -7.67
C VAL A 207 -9.75 -7.75 -6.43
N THR A 208 -8.78 -7.00 -5.94
CA THR A 208 -8.09 -7.33 -4.69
C THR A 208 -8.15 -6.14 -3.74
N ALA A 209 -8.31 -6.39 -2.45
CA ALA A 209 -8.17 -5.37 -1.42
C ALA A 209 -7.24 -5.87 -0.31
N SER A 210 -6.32 -5.02 0.12
CA SER A 210 -5.34 -5.34 1.16
C SER A 210 -5.03 -4.11 2.00
N SER A 211 -4.65 -4.32 3.25
CA SER A 211 -4.23 -3.24 4.16
C SER A 211 -3.56 -3.85 5.38
N CYS A 212 -2.96 -3.00 6.20
CA CYS A 212 -2.29 -3.42 7.42
C CYS A 212 -3.27 -4.13 8.36
N ASN A 213 -2.90 -5.34 8.78
CA ASN A 213 -3.68 -6.16 9.71
C ASN A 213 -5.10 -6.53 9.22
N ILE A 214 -5.30 -6.59 7.91
CA ILE A 214 -6.51 -7.06 7.24
C ILE A 214 -6.17 -8.31 6.43
N LEU A 215 -7.08 -9.30 6.42
CA LEU A 215 -6.94 -10.45 5.53
C LEU A 215 -7.07 -9.97 4.07
N PRO A 216 -6.16 -10.35 3.17
CA PRO A 216 -6.29 -9.96 1.77
C PRO A 216 -7.59 -10.51 1.19
N PHE A 217 -8.33 -9.65 0.53
CA PHE A 217 -9.51 -10.02 -0.24
C PHE A 217 -9.12 -10.24 -1.69
N GLU A 218 -9.63 -11.32 -2.27
CA GLU A 218 -9.55 -11.62 -3.70
C GLU A 218 -10.94 -11.93 -4.22
N GLY A 219 -11.33 -11.25 -5.30
CA GLY A 219 -12.63 -11.38 -5.92
C GLY A 219 -12.57 -11.16 -7.42
N THR A 220 -13.71 -11.35 -8.06
CA THR A 220 -13.85 -11.20 -9.51
C THR A 220 -15.10 -10.42 -9.89
N CYS A 221 -15.02 -9.67 -10.98
CA CYS A 221 -16.14 -9.00 -11.65
C CYS A 221 -16.26 -9.52 -13.09
N MET A 222 -17.48 -9.82 -13.54
CA MET A 222 -17.75 -10.31 -14.89
C MET A 222 -18.11 -9.16 -15.84
N VAL A 223 -17.35 -9.00 -16.91
CA VAL A 223 -17.64 -8.03 -17.97
C VAL A 223 -18.49 -8.71 -19.03
N VAL A 224 -19.80 -8.42 -19.01
CA VAL A 224 -20.85 -9.10 -19.79
C VAL A 224 -21.85 -8.08 -20.32
N PRO A 225 -22.65 -8.37 -21.37
CA PRO A 225 -23.67 -7.44 -21.83
C PRO A 225 -24.62 -7.09 -20.67
N GLY A 226 -24.80 -5.80 -20.40
CA GLY A 226 -25.61 -5.36 -19.26
C GLY A 226 -27.05 -5.88 -19.37
N VAL A 227 -27.52 -6.58 -18.34
CA VAL A 227 -28.95 -6.66 -18.04
C VAL A 227 -29.24 -5.42 -17.21
N ALA A 228 -30.16 -4.57 -17.66
CA ALA A 228 -30.44 -3.29 -17.01
C ALA A 228 -30.84 -3.49 -15.54
N GLU A 229 -30.06 -2.94 -14.62
CA GLU A 229 -30.45 -2.69 -13.23
C GLU A 229 -30.45 -1.17 -12.97
N GLU A 230 -31.36 -0.76 -12.07
CA GLU A 230 -31.87 0.61 -11.88
C GLU A 230 -30.78 1.67 -11.60
N GLU A 231 -31.01 2.89 -12.10
CA GLU A 231 -30.12 4.05 -11.94
C GLU A 231 -29.94 4.43 -10.45
N GLU A 232 -28.89 3.91 -9.82
CA GLU A 232 -28.38 4.51 -8.59
C GLU A 232 -27.73 5.88 -8.84
N ARG A 233 -27.80 6.71 -7.81
CA ARG A 233 -27.59 8.16 -7.82
C ARG A 233 -26.13 8.50 -8.13
N ARG A 234 -25.81 8.71 -9.41
CA ARG A 234 -24.48 9.13 -9.91
C ARG A 234 -24.03 10.44 -9.25
N VAL A 235 -22.83 10.46 -8.66
CA VAL A 235 -22.18 11.64 -8.07
C VAL A 235 -21.30 12.32 -9.13
N ALA A 236 -21.30 13.65 -9.18
CA ALA A 236 -20.43 14.43 -10.07
C ALA A 236 -18.95 14.22 -9.72
N ASN A 237 -18.12 13.90 -10.71
CA ASN A 237 -16.67 13.74 -10.55
C ASN A 237 -15.93 14.53 -11.63
N LEU A 238 -15.02 15.41 -11.20
CA LEU A 238 -14.16 16.23 -12.04
C LEU A 238 -12.70 16.00 -11.65
N ARG A 239 -11.87 15.55 -12.60
CA ARG A 239 -10.45 15.24 -12.33
C ARG A 239 -9.50 15.64 -13.45
N LEU A 240 -8.26 15.94 -13.07
CA LEU A 240 -7.16 16.18 -14.01
C LEU A 240 -6.63 14.88 -14.58
N ARG A 241 -6.33 14.86 -15.88
CA ARG A 241 -5.59 13.75 -16.52
C ARG A 241 -4.14 13.67 -16.04
N SER A 242 -3.50 14.83 -15.83
CA SER A 242 -2.10 14.93 -15.43
C SER A 242 -1.89 16.24 -14.66
N ASN A 243 -1.03 16.19 -13.66
CA ASN A 243 -0.54 17.35 -12.93
C ASN A 243 0.74 17.96 -13.55
N ILE A 244 1.29 17.37 -14.63
CA ILE A 244 2.39 17.92 -15.42
C ILE A 244 1.91 18.13 -16.86
N VAL A 245 1.95 19.38 -17.34
CA VAL A 245 1.34 19.80 -18.61
C VAL A 245 2.21 20.81 -19.36
N LYS A 246 1.99 20.96 -20.68
CA LYS A 246 2.73 21.91 -21.52
C LYS A 246 1.82 22.95 -22.17
N ASP A 247 1.00 22.53 -23.13
CA ASP A 247 0.16 23.45 -23.93
C ASP A 247 -1.31 23.39 -23.55
N LYS A 248 -1.73 22.33 -22.85
CA LYS A 248 -3.12 22.09 -22.53
C LYS A 248 -3.24 21.33 -21.22
N ILE A 249 -4.30 21.63 -20.49
CA ILE A 249 -4.79 20.82 -19.38
C ILE A 249 -5.97 20.01 -19.89
N VAL A 250 -5.93 18.69 -19.66
CA VAL A 250 -7.03 17.78 -20.00
C VAL A 250 -7.73 17.38 -18.71
N LEU A 251 -9.04 17.53 -18.69
CA LEU A 251 -9.91 17.22 -17.58
C LEU A 251 -10.89 16.15 -18.00
N TYR A 252 -11.09 15.15 -17.14
CA TYR A 252 -12.16 14.18 -17.28
C TYR A 252 -13.33 14.60 -16.38
N TYR A 253 -14.54 14.51 -16.92
CA TYR A 253 -15.77 14.72 -16.18
C TYR A 253 -16.68 13.50 -16.25
N SER A 254 -17.39 13.24 -15.17
CA SER A 254 -18.52 12.31 -15.08
C SER A 254 -19.63 13.02 -14.33
N LEU A 255 -20.63 13.53 -15.05
CA LEU A 255 -21.72 14.32 -14.49
C LEU A 255 -23.06 13.58 -14.64
N PRO A 256 -23.88 13.49 -13.59
CA PRO A 256 -25.12 12.71 -13.61
C PRO A 256 -26.17 13.28 -14.57
N ARG A 257 -26.18 14.61 -14.77
CA ARG A 257 -27.06 15.35 -15.69
C ARG A 257 -26.30 16.54 -16.28
N GLY A 258 -26.92 17.26 -17.22
CA GLY A 258 -26.36 18.46 -17.86
C GLY A 258 -26.12 19.62 -16.89
N GLU A 259 -25.04 19.50 -16.13
CA GLU A 259 -24.63 20.41 -15.07
C GLU A 259 -23.63 21.45 -15.58
N GLU A 260 -23.70 22.63 -14.99
CA GLU A 260 -22.70 23.67 -15.20
C GLU A 260 -21.58 23.50 -14.18
N TRP A 261 -20.35 23.55 -14.66
CA TRP A 261 -19.15 23.45 -13.84
C TRP A 261 -18.06 24.38 -14.39
N GLU A 262 -17.09 24.72 -13.56
CA GLU A 262 -16.05 25.67 -13.90
C GLU A 262 -14.66 25.21 -13.50
N VAL A 263 -13.69 25.68 -14.28
CA VAL A 263 -12.27 25.47 -14.09
C VAL A 263 -11.62 26.83 -13.91
N THR A 264 -11.03 27.06 -12.74
CA THR A 264 -10.35 28.31 -12.41
C THR A 264 -8.89 28.04 -12.12
N LEU A 265 -7.98 28.77 -12.77
CA LEU A 265 -6.54 28.68 -12.53
C LEU A 265 -6.05 29.89 -11.75
N TYR A 266 -5.22 29.60 -10.76
CA TYR A 266 -4.50 30.60 -9.98
C TYR A 266 -2.99 30.43 -10.17
N ASP A 267 -2.26 31.55 -10.28
CA ASP A 267 -0.80 31.53 -10.18
C ASP A 267 -0.34 31.38 -8.72
N VAL A 268 0.97 31.22 -8.49
CA VAL A 268 1.54 31.04 -7.13
C VAL A 268 1.30 32.22 -6.18
N SER A 269 0.93 33.39 -6.69
CA SER A 269 0.57 34.56 -5.88
C SER A 269 -0.91 34.54 -5.44
N GLY A 270 -1.68 33.55 -5.90
CA GLY A 270 -3.12 33.44 -5.67
C GLY A 270 -3.95 34.30 -6.62
N ARG A 271 -3.35 34.90 -7.65
CA ARG A 271 -4.08 35.67 -8.66
C ARG A 271 -4.74 34.73 -9.66
N GLU A 272 -6.02 34.95 -9.93
CA GLU A 272 -6.76 34.25 -10.98
C GLU A 272 -6.20 34.62 -12.35
N VAL A 273 -5.80 33.61 -13.13
CA VAL A 273 -5.24 33.77 -14.48
C VAL A 273 -6.14 33.23 -15.58
N LEU A 274 -7.11 32.38 -15.23
CA LEU A 274 -8.14 31.88 -16.15
C LEU A 274 -9.35 31.39 -15.37
N CYS A 275 -10.55 31.62 -15.90
CA CYS A 275 -11.78 30.96 -15.47
C CYS A 275 -12.57 30.55 -16.72
N GLN A 276 -12.89 29.27 -16.85
CA GLN A 276 -13.65 28.73 -17.96
C GLN A 276 -14.81 27.88 -17.45
N LYS A 277 -16.02 28.16 -17.95
CA LYS A 277 -17.24 27.43 -17.62
C LYS A 277 -17.58 26.43 -18.70
N PHE A 278 -18.08 25.28 -18.27
CA PHE A 278 -18.52 24.19 -19.11
C PHE A 278 -19.93 23.79 -18.72
N ARG A 279 -20.67 23.29 -19.70
CA ARG A 279 -21.92 22.60 -19.48
C ARG A 279 -21.80 21.24 -20.14
N SER A 280 -21.90 20.19 -19.33
CA SER A 280 -21.64 18.83 -19.80
C SER A 280 -22.54 17.84 -19.08
N ASP A 281 -22.84 16.72 -19.73
CA ASP A 281 -23.57 15.59 -19.18
C ASP A 281 -22.86 14.27 -19.50
N GLY A 282 -23.12 13.25 -18.68
CA GLY A 282 -22.51 11.94 -18.86
C GLY A 282 -20.99 11.98 -18.62
N PHE A 283 -20.25 11.21 -19.41
CA PHE A 283 -18.79 11.14 -19.32
C PHE A 283 -18.13 11.78 -20.53
N GLY A 284 -17.04 12.52 -20.30
CA GLY A 284 -16.21 13.00 -21.39
C GLY A 284 -14.93 13.66 -20.93
N GLU A 285 -14.26 14.31 -21.87
CA GLU A 285 -13.10 15.14 -21.59
C GLU A 285 -13.34 16.58 -22.07
N VAL A 286 -12.75 17.52 -21.35
CA VAL A 286 -12.59 18.90 -21.81
C VAL A 286 -11.11 19.28 -21.80
N VAL A 287 -10.76 20.18 -22.69
CA VAL A 287 -9.40 20.67 -22.86
C VAL A 287 -9.36 22.16 -22.59
N VAL A 288 -8.49 22.56 -21.68
CA VAL A 288 -8.20 23.96 -21.37
C VAL A 288 -6.86 24.31 -22.04
N ASP A 289 -6.89 25.22 -23.02
CA ASP A 289 -5.67 25.70 -23.68
C ASP A 289 -4.91 26.66 -22.75
N ILE A 290 -3.65 26.35 -22.51
CA ILE A 290 -2.75 27.14 -21.67
C ILE A 290 -1.48 27.56 -22.41
N LYS A 291 -1.45 27.56 -23.75
CA LYS A 291 -0.25 27.87 -24.57
C LYS A 291 0.41 29.22 -24.27
N THR A 292 -0.33 30.16 -23.70
CA THR A 292 0.18 31.49 -23.35
C THR A 292 0.78 31.56 -21.94
N PHE A 293 0.68 30.48 -21.15
CA PHE A 293 1.13 30.44 -19.75
C PHE A 293 2.63 30.22 -19.68
N SER A 294 3.31 30.92 -18.76
CA SER A 294 4.73 30.71 -18.46
C SER A 294 4.95 29.37 -17.75
N SER A 295 6.18 28.85 -17.79
CA SER A 295 6.55 27.71 -16.94
C SER A 295 6.40 28.06 -15.46
N GLY A 296 5.87 27.14 -14.66
CA GLY A 296 5.66 27.36 -13.23
C GLY A 296 4.57 26.47 -12.65
N ILE A 297 4.32 26.64 -11.35
CA ILE A 297 3.24 25.95 -10.63
C ILE A 297 1.98 26.82 -10.69
N TYR A 298 0.85 26.19 -11.01
CA TYR A 298 -0.48 26.78 -10.99
C TYR A 298 -1.41 25.92 -10.14
N PHE A 299 -2.46 26.52 -9.59
CA PHE A 299 -3.49 25.80 -8.85
C PHE A 299 -4.78 25.79 -9.67
N VAL A 300 -5.23 24.60 -10.04
CA VAL A 300 -6.49 24.38 -10.74
C VAL A 300 -7.57 24.11 -9.70
N LEU A 301 -8.62 24.91 -9.75
CA LEU A 301 -9.84 24.72 -9.01
C LEU A 301 -10.91 24.17 -9.97
N LEU A 302 -11.47 23.01 -9.63
CA LEU A 302 -12.63 22.44 -10.31
C LEU A 302 -13.84 22.62 -9.39
N GLN A 303 -14.92 23.16 -9.91
CA GLN A 303 -16.11 23.45 -9.11
C GLN A 303 -17.38 23.21 -9.91
N ASP A 304 -18.32 22.46 -9.33
CA ASP A 304 -19.70 22.35 -9.80
C ASP A 304 -20.66 22.91 -8.72
N GLY A 305 -21.97 22.70 -8.88
CA GLY A 305 -22.98 23.18 -7.91
C GLY A 305 -22.94 22.49 -6.54
N HIS A 306 -22.20 21.39 -6.40
CA HIS A 306 -22.22 20.46 -5.26
C HIS A 306 -20.83 20.14 -4.71
N SER A 307 -19.77 20.24 -5.51
CA SER A 307 -18.42 19.79 -5.23
C SER A 307 -17.38 20.84 -5.62
N ARG A 308 -16.25 20.83 -4.90
CA ARG A 308 -15.12 21.73 -5.15
C ARG A 308 -13.80 21.02 -4.84
N SER A 309 -12.91 20.92 -5.81
CA SER A 309 -11.60 20.28 -5.67
C SER A 309 -10.47 21.17 -6.19
N LYS A 310 -9.30 21.08 -5.56
CA LYS A 310 -8.12 21.91 -5.88
C LYS A 310 -6.92 21.00 -6.15
N HIS A 311 -6.17 21.32 -7.20
CA HIS A 311 -5.06 20.51 -7.64
C HIS A 311 -3.88 21.38 -8.09
N PRO A 312 -2.64 21.10 -7.65
CA PRO A 312 -1.46 21.73 -8.21
C PRO A 312 -1.16 21.16 -9.61
N VAL A 313 -0.76 22.03 -10.53
CA VAL A 313 -0.33 21.68 -11.89
C VAL A 313 0.97 22.38 -12.21
N LEU A 314 1.97 21.61 -12.66
CA LEU A 314 3.25 22.10 -13.15
C LEU A 314 3.16 22.30 -14.67
N VAL A 315 3.29 23.55 -15.11
CA VAL A 315 3.40 23.92 -16.53
C VAL A 315 4.88 23.93 -16.93
N ILE A 316 5.22 23.15 -17.95
CA ILE A 316 6.57 23.08 -18.54
C ILE A 316 6.55 23.60 -19.98
N ARG A 317 7.44 24.52 -20.32
CA ARG A 317 7.67 24.99 -21.70
C ARG A 317 8.87 24.31 -22.33
#